data_AF-A0A920N8D5-F1
#
_entry.id   AF-A0A920N8D5-F1
#
_cell.length_a   1.000
_cell.length_b   1.000
_cell.length_c   1.000
_cell.angle_alpha   90.00
_cell.angle_beta   90.00
_cell.angle_gamma   90.00
#
_symmetry.space_group_name_H-M   'P 1'
#
loop_
_entity.id
_entity.type
_entity.pdbx_description
1 polymer ?
#
loop_
_entity_poly.entity_id
_entity_poly.type
_entity_poly.pdbx_seq_one_letter_code
_entity_poly.pdbx_strand_id
1 'polypeptide(L)'
;MPNGLTAANPIDRFVPAKLAEHRLTVNPPTDRRSFLRRVTFDLLGPAPTPGQLENFLADPAPDASRRLVDRLLASPHYGERWGRHWLDVNGYTESDGFEHDKFRPHSWRYRDYVVSSFNDGPPYDEFVRQQLAGDVLPNPSRKSIAATGFLVSGEWDEVQHVGSSKSEMRRAREEELAEMIGRSGGPSWD
;
A
#
# COMPACT_ATOMS: atom_id res chain seq x y z
N MET A 1 11.42 25.01 7.82
CA MET A 1 10.65 23.81 8.23
C MET A 1 9.54 24.30 9.13
N PRO A 2 8.29 23.84 8.97
CA PRO A 2 7.27 24.11 9.98
C PRO A 2 7.78 23.58 11.32
N ASN A 3 7.67 24.39 12.37
CA ASN A 3 8.13 24.07 13.71
C ASN A 3 7.58 22.70 14.13
N GLY A 4 8.49 21.82 14.57
CA GLY A 4 8.20 20.44 14.96
C GLY A 4 6.95 20.35 15.84
N LEU A 5 6.02 19.47 15.46
CA LEU A 5 4.81 19.10 16.20
C LEU A 5 4.06 20.29 16.83
N THR A 6 3.95 21.40 16.10
CA THR A 6 3.03 22.46 16.53
C THR A 6 1.60 21.96 16.31
N ALA A 7 0.74 22.11 17.33
CA ALA A 7 -0.62 21.58 17.42
C ALA A 7 -1.63 22.18 16.39
N ALA A 8 -1.15 22.58 15.20
CA ALA A 8 -1.96 23.12 14.12
C ALA A 8 -2.96 22.08 13.57
N ASN A 9 -2.60 20.78 13.62
CA ASN A 9 -3.53 19.69 13.35
C ASN A 9 -4.04 19.10 14.68
N PRO A 10 -5.36 19.00 14.92
CA PRO A 10 -5.93 18.39 16.11
C PRO A 10 -5.45 16.95 16.39
N ILE A 11 -5.04 16.21 15.36
CA ILE A 11 -4.49 14.85 15.51
C ILE A 11 -3.06 14.88 16.09
N ASP A 12 -2.28 15.94 15.83
CA ASP A 12 -0.88 16.01 16.27
C ASP A 12 -0.76 16.18 17.80
N ARG A 13 -1.84 16.59 18.49
CA ARG A 13 -1.84 16.80 19.95
C ARG A 13 -1.54 15.54 20.76
N PHE A 14 -1.79 14.36 20.19
CA PHE A 14 -1.59 13.09 20.89
C PHE A 14 -0.11 12.70 21.01
N VAL A 15 0.74 13.16 20.09
CA VAL A 15 2.18 12.81 20.09
C VAL A 15 2.92 13.50 21.24
N PRO A 16 2.85 14.83 21.45
CA PRO A 16 3.48 15.48 22.59
C PRO A 16 2.96 14.97 23.94
N ALA A 17 1.66 14.65 24.03
CA ALA A 17 1.07 14.09 25.24
C ALA A 17 1.76 12.77 25.65
N LYS A 18 1.92 11.84 24.69
CA LYS A 18 2.61 10.58 24.94
C LYS A 18 4.10 10.76 25.20
N LEU A 19 4.79 11.65 24.50
CA LEU A 19 6.20 11.95 24.78
C LEU A 19 6.40 12.47 26.21
N ALA A 20 5.51 13.34 26.69
CA ALA A 20 5.57 13.89 28.04
C ALA A 20 5.38 12.80 29.12
N GLU A 21 4.42 11.89 28.94
CA GLU A 21 4.21 10.72 29.83
C GLU A 21 5.49 9.88 29.97
N HIS A 22 6.23 9.71 28.87
CA HIS A 22 7.48 8.95 28.83
C HIS A 22 8.74 9.79 29.10
N ARG A 23 8.61 11.08 29.45
CA ARG A 23 9.73 12.01 29.69
C ARG A 23 10.69 12.13 28.50
N LEU A 24 10.15 12.04 27.28
CA LEU A 24 10.88 12.18 26.03
C LEU A 24 10.67 13.58 25.44
N THR A 25 11.65 14.04 24.67
CA THR A 25 11.59 15.31 23.94
C THR A 25 11.57 15.07 22.44
N VAL A 26 10.99 16.03 21.70
CA VAL A 26 10.93 15.98 20.24
C VAL A 26 12.33 16.27 19.69
N ASN A 27 12.76 15.48 18.70
CA ASN A 27 13.99 15.75 17.98
C ASN A 27 13.91 17.06 17.17
N PRO A 28 15.03 17.77 16.99
CA PRO A 28 15.04 18.97 16.15
C PRO A 28 14.65 18.62 14.70
N PRO A 29 14.05 19.58 13.96
CA PRO A 29 13.75 19.39 12.55
C PRO A 29 15.00 19.00 11.76
N THR A 30 14.84 18.07 10.82
CA THR A 30 15.93 17.66 9.94
C THR A 30 16.31 18.79 8.97
N ASP A 31 17.56 18.77 8.48
CA ASP A 31 18.00 19.71 7.44
C ASP A 31 17.28 19.46 6.10
N ARG A 32 17.27 20.47 5.22
CA ARG A 32 16.52 20.40 3.95
C ARG A 32 17.01 19.27 3.03
N ARG A 33 18.31 18.99 3.01
CA ARG A 33 18.88 17.93 2.15
C ARG A 33 18.45 16.56 2.67
N SER A 34 18.55 16.32 3.97
CA SER A 34 18.07 15.09 4.61
C SER A 34 16.56 14.89 4.42
N PHE A 35 15.78 15.96 4.55
CA PHE A 35 14.34 15.92 4.29
C PHE A 35 14.01 15.47 2.87
N LEU A 36 14.55 16.15 1.86
CA LEU A 36 14.32 15.80 0.46
C LEU A 36 14.70 14.34 0.18
N ARG A 37 15.87 13.92 0.67
CA ARG A 37 16.32 12.54 0.46
C ARG A 37 15.32 11.54 1.07
N ARG A 38 14.96 11.70 2.34
CA ARG A 38 14.05 10.79 3.04
C ARG A 38 12.69 10.72 2.36
N VAL A 39 12.07 11.87 2.11
CA VAL A 39 10.71 11.90 1.55
C VAL A 39 10.65 11.33 0.13
N THR A 40 11.67 11.52 -0.70
CA THR A 40 11.72 10.90 -2.03
C THR A 40 11.92 9.38 -1.94
N PHE A 41 12.79 8.91 -1.04
CA PHE A 41 12.97 7.47 -0.80
C PHE A 41 11.69 6.82 -0.27
N ASP A 42 11.01 7.46 0.67
CA ASP A 42 9.82 6.92 1.30
C ASP A 42 8.64 6.87 0.31
N LEU A 43 8.43 7.93 -0.47
CA LEU A 43 7.28 8.03 -1.35
C LEU A 43 7.47 7.33 -2.70
N LEU A 44 8.66 7.41 -3.29
CA LEU A 44 8.90 6.90 -4.65
C LEU A 44 9.86 5.70 -4.67
N GLY A 45 10.79 5.62 -3.72
CA GLY A 45 11.83 4.59 -3.68
C GLY A 45 13.24 4.98 -4.17
N PRO A 46 13.42 5.75 -5.27
CA PRO A 46 14.74 6.20 -5.69
C PRO A 46 15.20 7.46 -4.94
N ALA A 47 16.51 7.73 -5.00
CA ALA A 47 17.08 8.98 -4.52
C ALA A 47 16.66 10.18 -5.41
N PRO A 48 16.59 11.41 -4.87
CA PRO A 48 16.41 12.61 -5.69
C PRO A 48 17.61 12.82 -6.63
N THR A 49 17.37 13.37 -7.82
CA THR A 49 18.45 13.74 -8.74
C THR A 49 19.22 14.96 -8.23
N PRO A 50 20.47 15.19 -8.67
CA PRO A 50 21.23 16.40 -8.31
C PRO A 50 20.47 17.70 -8.60
N GLY A 51 19.84 17.81 -9.79
CA GLY A 51 19.04 18.98 -10.15
C GLY A 51 17.79 19.18 -9.29
N GLN A 52 17.11 18.09 -8.88
CA GLN A 52 15.99 18.18 -7.93
C GLN A 52 16.45 18.69 -6.57
N LEU A 53 17.64 18.28 -6.11
CA LEU A 53 18.23 18.75 -4.87
C LEU A 53 18.58 20.23 -4.94
N GLU A 54 19.29 20.66 -5.99
CA GLU A 54 19.66 22.06 -6.19
C GLU A 54 18.42 22.96 -6.24
N ASN A 55 17.42 22.58 -7.04
CA ASN A 55 16.16 23.32 -7.15
C ASN A 55 15.44 23.42 -5.80
N PHE A 56 15.38 22.32 -5.03
CA PHE A 56 14.71 22.33 -3.73
C PHE A 56 15.49 23.14 -2.69
N LEU A 57 16.82 23.13 -2.70
CA LEU A 57 17.62 23.92 -1.77
C LEU A 57 17.57 25.42 -2.09
N ALA A 58 17.45 25.76 -3.38
CA ALA A 58 17.36 27.15 -3.84
C ALA A 58 15.96 27.76 -3.65
N ASP A 59 14.91 26.97 -3.46
CA ASP A 59 13.52 27.45 -3.30
C ASP A 59 13.30 28.13 -1.93
N PRO A 60 13.16 29.47 -1.87
CA PRO A 60 12.99 30.21 -0.62
C PRO A 60 11.54 30.20 -0.13
N ALA A 61 10.60 29.68 -0.92
CA ALA A 61 9.18 29.77 -0.60
C ALA A 61 8.88 29.01 0.71
N PRO A 62 8.06 29.59 1.60
CA PRO A 62 7.75 28.97 2.89
C PRO A 62 6.98 27.64 2.72
N ASP A 63 6.32 27.43 1.58
CA ASP A 63 5.56 26.24 1.23
C ASP A 63 6.34 25.24 0.34
N ALA A 64 7.64 25.45 0.10
CA ALA A 64 8.48 24.61 -0.76
C ALA A 64 8.38 23.10 -0.41
N SER A 65 8.39 22.76 0.88
CA SER A 65 8.25 21.37 1.35
C SER A 65 6.89 20.78 1.01
N ARG A 66 5.81 21.56 1.13
CA ARG A 66 4.44 21.10 0.82
C ARG A 66 4.32 20.82 -0.67
N ARG A 67 4.72 21.78 -1.52
CA ARG A 67 4.70 21.64 -2.98
C ARG A 67 5.56 20.46 -3.47
N LEU A 68 6.70 20.22 -2.81
CA LEU A 68 7.52 19.04 -3.07
C LEU A 68 6.73 17.76 -2.79
N VAL A 69 6.12 17.62 -1.62
CA VAL A 69 5.32 16.44 -1.24
C VAL A 69 4.15 16.25 -2.20
N ASP A 70 3.40 17.31 -2.50
CA ASP A 70 2.28 17.26 -3.45
C ASP A 70 2.73 16.73 -4.82
N ARG A 71 3.89 17.19 -5.31
CA ARG A 71 4.47 16.69 -6.57
C ARG A 71 4.92 15.24 -6.50
N LEU A 72 5.46 14.79 -5.36
CA LEU A 72 5.86 13.40 -5.17
C LEU A 72 4.63 12.48 -5.13
N LEU A 73 3.59 12.86 -4.39
CA LEU A 73 2.32 12.13 -4.33
C LEU A 73 1.62 12.06 -5.69
N ALA A 74 1.75 13.09 -6.53
CA ALA A 74 1.21 13.10 -7.89
C ALA A 74 2.06 12.30 -8.90
N SER A 75 3.22 11.75 -8.51
CA SER A 75 4.06 10.96 -9.41
C SER A 75 3.45 9.57 -9.63
N PRO A 76 3.43 9.02 -10.86
CA PRO A 76 2.96 7.66 -11.09
C PRO A 76 3.76 6.60 -10.31
N HIS A 77 5.02 6.89 -10.00
CA HIS A 77 5.89 6.03 -9.18
C HIS A 77 5.41 5.88 -7.73
N TYR A 78 4.57 6.80 -7.24
CA TYR A 78 3.95 6.67 -5.92
C TYR A 78 3.11 5.39 -5.85
N GLY A 79 2.21 5.18 -6.82
CA GLY A 79 1.38 3.98 -6.91
C GLY A 79 2.19 2.70 -7.14
N GLU A 80 3.30 2.77 -7.89
CA GLU A 80 4.20 1.62 -8.05
C GLU A 80 4.85 1.24 -6.71
N ARG A 81 5.33 2.24 -5.96
CA ARG A 81 6.00 2.04 -4.67
C ARG A 81 5.04 1.51 -3.61
N TRP A 82 3.90 2.16 -3.42
CA TRP A 82 2.94 1.80 -2.38
C TRP A 82 2.08 0.60 -2.76
N GLY A 83 1.77 0.46 -4.05
CA GLY A 83 1.09 -0.72 -4.58
C GLY A 83 1.88 -2.00 -4.34
N ARG A 84 3.22 -1.95 -4.46
CA ARG A 84 4.07 -3.09 -4.08
C ARG A 84 3.86 -3.52 -2.63
N HIS A 85 3.84 -2.59 -1.68
CA HIS A 85 3.64 -2.95 -0.27
C HIS A 85 2.28 -3.65 -0.03
N TRP A 86 1.23 -3.19 -0.71
CA TRP A 86 -0.08 -3.84 -0.66
C TRP A 86 -0.05 -5.25 -1.28
N LEU A 87 0.60 -5.39 -2.44
CA LEU A 87 0.75 -6.68 -3.12
C LEU A 87 1.58 -7.67 -2.30
N ASP A 88 2.64 -7.21 -1.63
CA ASP A 88 3.47 -8.01 -0.72
C ASP A 88 2.62 -8.56 0.45
N VAL A 89 1.79 -7.72 1.08
CA VAL A 89 0.89 -8.12 2.18
C VAL A 89 -0.16 -9.13 1.72
N ASN A 90 -0.70 -8.96 0.53
CA ASN A 90 -1.69 -9.88 -0.04
C ASN A 90 -1.08 -11.18 -0.56
N GLY A 91 0.25 -11.31 -0.53
CA GLY A 91 0.99 -12.43 -1.11
C GLY A 91 0.74 -12.59 -2.61
N TYR A 92 0.60 -11.48 -3.33
CA TYR A 92 0.44 -11.48 -4.77
C TYR A 92 1.67 -12.07 -5.46
N THR A 93 1.42 -13.02 -6.34
CA THR A 93 2.41 -13.61 -7.23
C THR A 93 1.86 -13.70 -8.66
N GLU A 94 2.77 -13.84 -9.64
CA GLU A 94 2.38 -14.13 -11.03
C GLU A 94 2.29 -15.64 -11.30
N SER A 95 2.27 -16.46 -10.25
CA SER A 95 2.22 -17.91 -10.31
C SER A 95 1.39 -18.49 -9.16
N ASP A 96 1.24 -19.82 -9.08
CA ASP A 96 0.45 -20.44 -8.01
C ASP A 96 1.14 -20.43 -6.66
N GLY A 97 2.46 -20.24 -6.61
CA GLY A 97 3.21 -20.08 -5.37
C GLY A 97 3.30 -21.36 -4.53
N PHE A 98 2.96 -22.53 -5.10
CA PHE A 98 2.91 -23.81 -4.40
C PHE A 98 3.51 -24.97 -5.24
N GLU A 99 3.43 -26.21 -4.74
CA GLU A 99 4.11 -27.40 -5.30
C GLU A 99 3.99 -27.59 -6.83
N HIS A 100 2.83 -27.23 -7.41
CA HIS A 100 2.59 -27.18 -8.85
C HIS A 100 2.56 -25.74 -9.36
N ASP A 101 3.67 -25.01 -9.20
CA ASP A 101 3.78 -23.57 -9.48
C ASP A 101 3.54 -23.22 -10.96
N LYS A 102 2.28 -22.97 -11.33
CA LYS A 102 1.91 -22.58 -12.69
C LYS A 102 1.85 -21.07 -12.80
N PHE A 103 2.26 -20.57 -13.96
CA PHE A 103 2.14 -19.16 -14.29
C PHE A 103 0.66 -18.74 -14.43
N ARG A 104 0.30 -17.60 -13.84
CA ARG A 104 -1.02 -16.96 -13.93
C ARG A 104 -0.97 -15.82 -14.96
N PRO A 105 -1.30 -16.06 -16.24
CA PRO A 105 -1.04 -15.11 -17.34
C PRO A 105 -1.81 -13.79 -17.28
N HIS A 106 -2.75 -13.65 -16.35
CA HIS A 106 -3.61 -12.48 -16.23
C HIS A 106 -3.59 -11.83 -14.84
N SER A 107 -2.75 -12.32 -13.91
CA SER A 107 -2.64 -11.76 -12.56
C SER A 107 -2.21 -10.29 -12.56
N TRP A 108 -1.40 -9.88 -13.55
CA TRP A 108 -0.93 -8.51 -13.74
C TRP A 108 -2.05 -7.47 -13.77
N ARG A 109 -3.28 -7.84 -14.13
CA ARG A 109 -4.43 -6.94 -14.11
C ARG A 109 -4.78 -6.46 -12.71
N TYR A 110 -4.62 -7.33 -11.71
CA TYR A 110 -4.82 -6.99 -10.30
C TYR A 110 -3.68 -6.09 -9.80
N ARG A 111 -2.43 -6.40 -10.14
CA ARG A 111 -1.28 -5.52 -9.87
C ARG A 111 -1.52 -4.10 -10.41
N ASP A 112 -1.91 -3.99 -11.67
CA ASP A 112 -2.16 -2.70 -12.32
C ASP A 112 -3.38 -1.97 -11.70
N TYR A 113 -4.41 -2.71 -11.27
CA TYR A 113 -5.51 -2.17 -10.46
C TYR A 113 -5.01 -1.56 -9.14
N VAL A 114 -4.17 -2.27 -8.39
CA VAL A 114 -3.64 -1.78 -7.11
C VAL A 114 -2.80 -0.53 -7.33
N VAL A 115 -1.86 -0.57 -8.28
CA VAL A 115 -0.99 0.57 -8.61
C VAL A 115 -1.80 1.80 -9.01
N SER A 116 -2.79 1.63 -9.89
CA SER A 116 -3.66 2.74 -10.30
C SER A 116 -4.54 3.25 -9.17
N SER A 117 -5.00 2.39 -8.26
CA SER A 117 -5.80 2.82 -7.10
C SER A 117 -5.01 3.69 -6.13
N PHE A 118 -3.73 3.39 -5.88
CA PHE A 118 -2.89 4.29 -5.07
C PHE A 118 -2.66 5.65 -5.73
N ASN A 119 -2.56 5.71 -7.06
CA ASN A 119 -2.41 6.98 -7.78
C ASN A 119 -3.73 7.77 -7.86
N ASP A 120 -4.86 7.09 -8.03
CA ASP A 120 -6.18 7.73 -8.14
C ASP A 120 -6.75 8.18 -6.79
N GLY A 121 -6.33 7.52 -5.69
CA GLY A 121 -6.72 7.84 -4.33
C GLY A 121 -8.23 7.72 -4.04
N PRO A 122 -8.91 6.61 -4.39
CA PRO A 122 -10.30 6.42 -3.99
C PRO A 122 -10.42 6.32 -2.46
N PRO A 123 -11.60 6.60 -1.90
CA PRO A 123 -11.88 6.30 -0.51
C PRO A 123 -11.52 4.85 -0.16
N TYR A 124 -10.94 4.63 1.03
CA TYR A 124 -10.45 3.32 1.44
C TYR A 124 -11.57 2.26 1.45
N ASP A 125 -12.79 2.62 1.85
CA ASP A 125 -13.94 1.71 1.83
C ASP A 125 -14.29 1.26 0.41
N GLU A 126 -14.17 2.15 -0.58
CA GLU A 126 -14.38 1.83 -1.99
C GLU A 126 -13.25 0.94 -2.54
N PHE A 127 -12.00 1.22 -2.17
CA PHE A 127 -10.85 0.39 -2.54
C PHE A 127 -11.00 -1.05 -2.03
N VAL A 128 -11.45 -1.23 -0.79
CA VAL A 128 -11.71 -2.56 -0.20
C VAL A 128 -12.96 -3.20 -0.83
N ARG A 129 -14.05 -2.44 -1.02
CA ARG A 129 -15.28 -2.93 -1.62
C ARG A 129 -15.05 -3.49 -3.03
N GLN A 130 -14.28 -2.79 -3.86
CA GLN A 130 -13.94 -3.26 -5.20
C GLN A 130 -13.14 -4.57 -5.17
N GLN A 131 -12.24 -4.75 -4.20
CA GLN A 131 -11.46 -5.99 -4.08
C GLN A 131 -12.32 -7.20 -3.66
N LEU A 132 -13.36 -6.97 -2.86
CA LEU A 132 -14.24 -8.04 -2.38
C LEU A 132 -15.39 -8.36 -3.34
N ALA A 133 -15.87 -7.38 -4.10
CA ALA A 133 -17.13 -7.48 -4.84
C ALA A 133 -17.16 -6.70 -6.17
N GLY A 134 -16.02 -6.31 -6.71
CA GLY A 134 -15.92 -5.41 -7.86
C GLY A 134 -16.52 -5.93 -9.17
N ASP A 135 -16.74 -7.24 -9.28
CA ASP A 135 -17.43 -7.92 -10.38
C ASP A 135 -18.96 -7.90 -10.26
N VAL A 136 -19.50 -7.74 -9.06
CA VAL A 136 -20.94 -7.74 -8.75
C VAL A 136 -21.48 -6.36 -8.34
N LEU A 137 -20.66 -5.31 -8.42
CA LEU A 137 -21.12 -3.93 -8.23
C LEU A 137 -22.20 -3.55 -9.27
N PRO A 138 -23.11 -2.60 -8.98
CA PRO A 138 -24.21 -2.24 -9.89
C PRO A 138 -23.79 -1.86 -11.32
N ASN A 139 -22.56 -1.37 -11.52
CA ASN A 139 -21.98 -1.04 -12.81
C ASN A 139 -20.50 -1.46 -12.84
N PRO A 140 -20.20 -2.75 -13.05
CA PRO A 140 -18.83 -3.24 -12.96
C PRO A 140 -18.02 -2.72 -14.16
N SER A 141 -16.86 -2.13 -13.88
CA SER A 141 -15.90 -1.72 -14.89
C SER A 141 -14.79 -2.76 -15.04
N ARG A 142 -13.98 -2.67 -16.10
CA ARG A 142 -12.78 -3.54 -16.20
C ARG A 142 -11.86 -3.40 -15.00
N LYS A 143 -11.78 -2.18 -14.43
CA LYS A 143 -10.96 -1.87 -13.25
C LYS A 143 -11.53 -2.54 -12.00
N SER A 144 -12.83 -2.44 -11.76
CA SER A 144 -13.46 -3.08 -10.60
C SER A 144 -13.48 -4.62 -10.72
N ILE A 145 -13.65 -5.17 -11.93
CA ILE A 145 -13.51 -6.61 -12.15
C ILE A 145 -12.07 -7.06 -11.88
N ALA A 146 -11.06 -6.31 -12.31
CA ALA A 146 -9.67 -6.65 -12.03
C ALA A 146 -9.34 -6.62 -10.52
N ALA A 147 -10.05 -5.80 -9.74
CA ALA A 147 -9.88 -5.70 -8.30
C ALA A 147 -10.18 -7.02 -7.57
N THR A 148 -11.11 -7.84 -8.07
CA THR A 148 -11.45 -9.14 -7.46
C THR A 148 -10.34 -10.18 -7.59
N GLY A 149 -9.27 -9.87 -8.32
CA GLY A 149 -8.02 -10.64 -8.26
C GLY A 149 -7.45 -10.77 -6.84
N PHE A 150 -7.82 -9.87 -5.91
CA PHE A 150 -7.54 -10.01 -4.47
C PHE A 150 -7.95 -11.39 -3.92
N LEU A 151 -9.14 -11.89 -4.30
CA LEU A 151 -9.72 -13.13 -3.79
C LEU A 151 -8.95 -14.40 -4.21
N VAL A 152 -8.06 -14.26 -5.20
CA VAL A 152 -7.27 -15.37 -5.76
C VAL A 152 -5.79 -15.05 -5.79
N SER A 153 -5.34 -14.00 -5.09
CA SER A 153 -3.94 -13.56 -5.11
C SER A 153 -3.01 -14.47 -4.32
N GLY A 154 -3.54 -15.33 -3.45
CA GLY A 154 -2.76 -16.23 -2.60
C GLY A 154 -2.24 -17.49 -3.28
N GLU A 155 -1.57 -18.31 -2.46
CA GLU A 155 -1.06 -19.61 -2.88
C GLU A 155 -2.24 -20.49 -3.30
N TRP A 156 -2.02 -21.34 -4.30
CA TRP A 156 -3.06 -22.27 -4.77
C TRP A 156 -2.52 -23.69 -4.85
N ASP A 157 -3.08 -24.57 -4.02
CA ASP A 157 -2.76 -25.98 -4.01
C ASP A 157 -3.67 -26.75 -4.99
N GLU A 158 -3.11 -27.09 -6.15
CA GLU A 158 -3.80 -27.86 -7.17
C GLU A 158 -4.31 -29.21 -6.65
N VAL A 159 -3.54 -29.88 -5.81
CA VAL A 159 -3.83 -31.26 -5.36
C VAL A 159 -5.09 -31.29 -4.50
N GLN A 160 -5.27 -30.28 -3.64
CA GLN A 160 -6.45 -30.16 -2.80
C GLN A 160 -7.70 -29.73 -3.57
N HIS A 161 -7.54 -29.07 -4.72
CA HIS A 161 -8.65 -28.57 -5.53
C HIS A 161 -9.04 -29.49 -6.70
N VAL A 162 -8.12 -30.34 -7.17
CA VAL A 162 -8.33 -31.21 -8.34
C VAL A 162 -8.22 -32.68 -7.93
N GLY A 163 -9.32 -33.43 -8.07
CA GLY A 163 -9.35 -34.88 -7.79
C GLY A 163 -9.66 -35.25 -6.33
N SER A 164 -9.77 -34.26 -5.44
CA SER A 164 -10.12 -34.42 -4.02
C SER A 164 -11.62 -34.57 -3.78
N SER A 165 -12.00 -35.16 -2.65
CA SER A 165 -13.41 -35.29 -2.24
C SER A 165 -14.04 -33.92 -1.91
N LYS A 166 -15.38 -33.83 -1.92
CA LYS A 166 -16.08 -32.59 -1.58
C LYS A 166 -15.77 -32.06 -0.17
N SER A 167 -15.49 -32.94 0.78
CA SER A 167 -15.09 -32.55 2.14
C SER A 167 -13.68 -31.95 2.17
N GLU A 168 -12.75 -32.53 1.40
CA GLU A 168 -11.38 -32.03 1.32
C GLU A 168 -11.32 -30.66 0.64
N MET A 169 -12.04 -30.48 -0.48
CA MET A 169 -12.15 -29.18 -1.15
C MET A 169 -12.78 -28.10 -0.25
N ARG A 170 -13.71 -28.47 0.64
CA ARG A 170 -14.28 -27.51 1.62
C ARG A 170 -13.26 -27.07 2.65
N ARG A 171 -12.48 -28.02 3.18
CA ARG A 171 -11.42 -27.71 4.15
C ARG A 171 -10.34 -26.83 3.53
N ALA A 172 -9.89 -27.16 2.32
CA ALA A 172 -8.91 -26.35 1.58
C ALA A 172 -9.39 -24.89 1.42
N ARG A 173 -10.65 -24.71 1.03
CA ARG A 173 -11.25 -23.38 0.94
C ARG A 173 -11.33 -22.66 2.28
N GLU A 174 -11.62 -23.36 3.38
CA GLU A 174 -11.63 -22.77 4.71
C GLU A 174 -10.23 -22.29 5.14
N GLU A 175 -9.19 -23.05 4.81
CA GLU A 175 -7.79 -22.69 5.06
C GLU A 175 -7.38 -21.46 4.23
N GLU A 176 -7.69 -21.41 2.93
CA GLU A 176 -7.43 -20.24 2.07
C GLU A 176 -8.15 -18.98 2.57
N LEU A 177 -9.41 -19.11 3.00
CA LEU A 177 -10.18 -18.00 3.56
C LEU A 177 -9.58 -17.51 4.88
N ALA A 178 -9.16 -18.43 5.75
CA ALA A 178 -8.49 -18.09 7.00
C ALA A 178 -7.17 -17.34 6.74
N GLU A 179 -6.42 -17.76 5.73
CA GLU A 179 -5.18 -17.09 5.34
C GLU A 179 -5.44 -15.69 4.77
N MET A 180 -6.44 -15.53 3.89
CA MET A 180 -6.84 -14.23 3.36
C MET A 180 -7.27 -13.26 4.48
N ILE A 181 -7.95 -13.77 5.52
CA ILE A 181 -8.28 -13.00 6.73
C ILE A 181 -7.00 -12.64 7.50
N GLY A 182 -6.06 -13.57 7.68
CA GLY A 182 -4.77 -13.31 8.34
C GLY A 182 -3.86 -12.33 7.61
N ARG A 183 -3.98 -12.22 6.28
CA ARG A 183 -3.24 -11.25 5.45
C ARG A 183 -3.87 -9.84 5.51
N SER A 184 -5.20 -9.76 5.59
CA SER A 184 -5.95 -8.49 5.57
C SER A 184 -6.22 -7.91 6.97
N GLY A 185 -6.31 -8.75 7.99
CA GLY A 185 -6.27 -8.37 9.40
C GLY A 185 -4.83 -8.44 9.88
N GLY A 186 -4.22 -7.29 10.17
CA GLY A 186 -2.89 -7.24 10.79
C GLY A 186 -2.78 -8.14 12.03
N PRO A 187 -1.56 -8.45 12.50
CA PRO A 187 -1.34 -9.44 13.55
C PRO A 187 -2.31 -9.21 14.71
N SER A 188 -3.03 -10.26 15.10
CA SER A 188 -3.75 -10.30 16.36
C SER A 188 -2.74 -10.04 17.46
N TRP A 189 -2.71 -8.82 17.98
CA TRP A 189 -2.01 -8.49 19.22
C TRP A 189 -2.86 -9.03 20.38
N ASP A 190 -2.85 -10.34 20.53
CA ASP A 190 -3.19 -11.02 21.78
C ASP A 190 -1.90 -11.26 22.59
#